data_AF-A0AAJ1NRY8-F1
#
_entry.id   AF-A0AAJ1NRY8-F1
#
_cell.length_a   1.000
_cell.length_b   1.000
_cell.length_c   1.000
_cell.angle_alpha   90.00
_cell.angle_beta   90.00
_cell.angle_gamma   90.00
#
_symmetry.space_group_name_H-M   'P 1'
#
loop_
_entity.id
_entity.type
_entity.pdbx_description
1 polymer ?
#
loop_
_entity_poly.entity_id
_entity_poly.type
_entity_poly.pdbx_seq_one_letter_code
_entity_poly.pdbx_strand_id
1 'polypeptide(L)' 'MAHLTLELGYGPSTVFFTWVGFDEMDEVTGDGHAELLDDGSIDITFYHNGDEAILKAKRDTSSTAC' A
#
# COMPACT_ATOMS: atom_id res chain seq x y z
N MET A 1 21.10 -13.34 1.51
CA MET A 1 20.43 -12.48 0.50
C MET A 1 19.10 -12.09 1.11
N ALA A 2 18.82 -10.79 1.24
CA ALA A 2 17.53 -10.30 1.74
C ALA A 2 16.44 -10.58 0.69
N HIS A 3 15.30 -11.13 1.13
CA HIS A 3 14.18 -11.49 0.25
C HIS A 3 13.06 -10.46 0.44
N LEU A 4 12.98 -9.48 -0.46
CA LEU A 4 11.85 -8.55 -0.51
C LEU A 4 10.67 -9.26 -1.16
N THR A 5 9.51 -9.25 -0.51
CA THR A 5 8.31 -9.92 -1.02
C THR A 5 7.08 -9.07 -0.77
N LEU A 6 6.17 -9.09 -1.75
CA LEU A 6 4.85 -8.51 -1.68
C LEU A 6 3.86 -9.55 -2.16
N GLU A 7 3.02 -10.05 -1.25
CA GLU A 7 1.91 -10.95 -1.60
C GLU A 7 0.62 -10.16 -1.67
N LEU A 8 -0.26 -10.51 -2.62
CA LEU A 8 -1.47 -9.73 -2.94
C LEU A 8 -2.71 -10.63 -2.95
N GLY A 9 -3.79 -10.14 -2.34
CA GLY A 9 -5.16 -10.62 -2.50
C GLY A 9 -6.04 -9.53 -3.09
N TYR A 10 -7.04 -9.90 -3.89
CA TYR A 10 -7.87 -8.93 -4.62
C TYR A 10 -9.35 -9.12 -4.28
N GLY A 11 -10.02 -8.01 -3.98
CA GLY A 11 -11.47 -7.86 -3.98
C GLY A 11 -11.94 -6.92 -5.10
N PRO A 12 -13.25 -6.67 -5.24
CA PRO A 12 -13.80 -5.83 -6.30
C PRO A 12 -13.26 -4.39 -6.33
N SER A 13 -13.00 -3.81 -5.15
CA SER A 13 -12.52 -2.43 -4.97
C SER A 13 -11.38 -2.31 -3.95
N THR A 14 -10.80 -3.44 -3.55
CA THR A 14 -9.82 -3.52 -2.47
C THR A 14 -8.68 -4.46 -2.85
N VAL A 15 -7.45 -4.10 -2.50
CA VAL A 15 -6.29 -4.99 -2.55
C VAL A 15 -5.81 -5.21 -1.12
N PHE A 16 -5.62 -6.46 -0.73
CA PHE A 16 -4.99 -6.85 0.53
C PHE A 16 -3.54 -7.24 0.23
N PHE A 17 -2.62 -6.91 1.12
CA PHE A 17 -1.22 -7.23 0.90
C PHE A 17 -0.46 -7.55 2.19
N THR A 18 0.55 -8.40 2.08
CA THR A 18 1.58 -8.62 3.10
C THR A 18 2.94 -8.31 2.51
N TRP A 19 3.80 -7.65 3.28
CA TRP A 19 5.09 -7.16 2.80
C TRP A 19 6.22 -7.56 3.74
N VAL A 20 7.41 -7.74 3.14
CA VAL A 20 8.69 -7.93 3.83
C VAL A 20 9.66 -6.87 3.34
N GLY A 21 10.19 -6.08 4.27
CA GLY A 21 11.10 -4.97 4.06
C GLY A 21 12.25 -4.97 5.07
N PHE A 22 13.03 -3.90 5.09
CA PHE A 22 14.15 -3.73 6.03
C PHE A 22 14.16 -2.32 6.61
N ASP A 23 14.40 -2.22 7.92
CA ASP A 23 14.68 -0.98 8.63
C ASP A 23 16.02 -1.12 9.36
N GLU A 24 16.95 -0.20 9.13
CA GLU A 24 18.28 -0.21 9.77
C GLU A 24 19.02 -1.59 9.81
N MET A 25 18.86 -2.41 8.75
CA MET A 25 19.37 -3.80 8.59
C MET A 25 18.54 -4.90 9.26
N ASP A 26 17.50 -4.56 10.02
CA ASP A 26 16.55 -5.50 10.58
C ASP A 26 15.42 -5.77 9.59
N GLU A 27 15.08 -7.05 9.39
CA GLU A 27 13.92 -7.43 8.58
C GLU A 27 12.64 -7.03 9.31
N VAL A 28 11.77 -6.33 8.61
CA VAL A 28 10.46 -5.91 9.11
C VAL A 28 9.38 -6.42 8.18
N THR A 29 8.26 -6.83 8.76
CA THR A 29 7.10 -7.31 8.01
C THR A 29 5.85 -6.59 8.45
N GLY A 30 4.85 -6.59 7.58
CA GLY A 30 3.56 -6.06 7.91
C GLY A 30 2.50 -6.49 6.89
N ASP A 31 1.30 -6.02 7.14
CA ASP A 31 0.16 -6.23 6.27
C ASP A 31 -0.58 -4.92 6.05
N GLY A 32 -1.55 -4.95 5.17
CA GLY A 32 -2.29 -3.76 4.83
C GLY A 32 -3.33 -4.01 3.77
N HIS A 33 -4.07 -2.95 3.47
CA HIS A 33 -5.02 -2.95 2.37
C HIS A 33 -5.09 -1.58 1.71
N ALA A 34 -5.53 -1.57 0.46
CA ALA A 34 -5.78 -0.37 -0.32
C ALA A 34 -7.21 -0.41 -0.85
N GLU A 35 -7.99 0.64 -0.61
CA GLU A 35 -9.38 0.76 -1.05
C GLU A 35 -9.54 1.87 -2.09
N LEU A 36 -10.22 1.55 -3.19
CA LEU A 36 -10.65 2.54 -4.18
C LEU A 36 -11.89 3.27 -3.68
N LEU A 37 -11.80 4.59 -3.58
CA LEU A 37 -12.90 5.46 -3.16
C LEU A 37 -13.74 5.94 -4.34
N ASP A 38 -14.95 6.42 -4.04
CA ASP A 38 -15.90 6.94 -5.04
C ASP A 38 -15.36 8.15 -5.84
N ASP A 39 -14.44 8.92 -5.25
CA ASP A 39 -13.79 10.06 -5.92
C ASP A 39 -12.60 9.66 -6.81
N GLY A 40 -12.32 8.35 -6.89
CA GLY A 40 -11.21 7.78 -7.66
C GLY A 40 -9.84 7.90 -6.97
N SER A 41 -9.79 8.37 -5.72
CA SER A 41 -8.60 8.27 -4.88
C SER A 41 -8.48 6.89 -4.22
N ILE A 42 -7.31 6.58 -3.67
CA ILE A 42 -7.03 5.31 -3.01
C ILE A 42 -6.58 5.61 -1.59
N ASP A 43 -7.26 5.03 -0.60
CA ASP A 43 -6.78 4.98 0.78
C ASP A 43 -5.98 3.71 0.99
N ILE A 44 -4.77 3.85 1.55
CA ILE A 44 -3.83 2.76 1.77
C ILE A 44 -3.49 2.74 3.25
N THR A 45 -3.74 1.62 3.88
CA THR A 45 -3.47 1.41 5.31
C THR A 45 -2.40 0.34 5.46
N PHE A 46 -1.37 0.67 6.25
CA PHE A 46 -0.29 -0.22 6.63
C PHE A 46 -0.36 -0.52 8.12
N TYR A 47 -0.22 -1.79 8.47
CA TYR A 47 -0.08 -2.27 9.83
C TYR A 47 1.32 -2.83 10.07
N HIS A 48 1.96 -2.41 11.15
CA HIS A 48 3.24 -2.94 11.59
C HIS A 48 3.32 -2.90 13.12
N ASN A 49 3.50 -4.05 13.79
CA ASN A 49 3.68 -4.14 15.24
C ASN A 49 2.59 -3.44 16.09
N GLY A 50 1.37 -3.32 15.57
CA GLY A 50 0.26 -2.64 16.23
C GLY A 50 0.14 -1.14 15.91
N ASP A 51 1.08 -0.59 15.15
CA ASP A 51 0.99 0.75 14.59
C ASP A 51 0.26 0.74 13.24
N GLU A 52 -0.43 1.84 12.97
CA GLU A 52 -1.18 2.06 11.73
C GLU A 52 -0.67 3.32 11.03
N ALA A 53 -0.37 3.21 9.73
CA ALA A 53 -0.03 4.34 8.88
C ALA A 53 -1.01 4.41 7.70
N ILE A 54 -1.60 5.59 7.48
CA ILE A 54 -2.60 5.82 6.44
C ILE A 54 -2.05 6.81 5.42
N LEU A 55 -2.12 6.41 4.15
CA LEU A 55 -1.72 7.19 2.99
C LEU A 55 -2.92 7.36 2.06
N LYS A 56 -3.08 8.54 1.44
CA LYS A 56 -4.10 8.80 0.43
C LYS A 56 -3.45 9.15 -0.89
N ALA A 57 -3.63 8.29 -1.89
CA ALA A 57 -3.15 8.52 -3.24
C ALA A 57 -4.26 9.18 -4.08
N LYS A 58 -3.94 10.35 -4.65
CA LYS A 58 -4.84 11.07 -5.57
C LYS A 58 -4.19 11.11 -6.94
N ARG A 59 -4.95 10.77 -7.98
CA ARG A 59 -4.49 10.94 -9.36
C ARG A 59 -4.33 12.43 -9.68
N ASP A 60 -3.11 12.86 -9.96
CA ASP A 60 -2.88 14.18 -10.53
C ASP A 60 -3.19 14.13 -12.03
N THR A 61 -4.10 14.98 -12.49
CA THR A 61 -4.45 15.05 -13.92
C THR A 61 -3.47 16.01 -14.59
N SER A 62 -2.41 15.48 -15.20
CA SER A 62 -1.58 16.28 -16.09
C SER A 62 -2.40 16.69 -17.31
N SER A 63 -2.63 17.99 -17.47
CA SER A 63 -3.23 18.57 -18.67
C SER A 63 -2.11 18.87 -19.68
N THR A 64 -1.50 17.84 -20.24
CA THR A 64 -0.76 18.04 -21.49
C THR A 64 -1.80 18.07 -22.60
N ALA A 65 -2.32 19.25 -22.90
CA ALA A 65 -3.12 19.46 -24.11
C ALA A 65 -2.25 19.12 -25.33
N CYS A 66 -2.78 18.28 -26.22
CA CYS A 66 -2.19 17.99 -27.54
C CYS A 66 -2.47 19.13 -28.52
#